data_AF-A0A183AP70-F1
#
_entry.id   AF-A0A183AP70-F1
#
_cell.length_a   1.000
_cell.length_b   1.000
_cell.length_c   1.000
_cell.angle_alpha   90.00
_cell.angle_beta   90.00
_cell.angle_gamma   90.00
#
_symmetry.space_group_name_H-M   'P 1'
#
loop_
_entity.id
_entity.type
_entity.pdbx_description
1 polymer ?
#
loop_
_entity_poly.entity_id
_entity_poly.type
_entity_poly.pdbx_seq_one_letter_code
_entity_poly.pdbx_strand_id
1 'polypeptide(L)'
;MASLDVTSLFTCVPLWDTINYLCDCIMVNEINIGIPLASLKELLLHCTFNFQFSFNGELYRQTDGVAMGSPLGPLLADIFVAKLENQELQDTIEGLPFYCRYADDIFILVDDNIPL
;
A
#
# COMPACT_ATOMS: atom_id res chain seq x y z
N MET A 1 -16.51 2.97 19.35
CA MET A 1 -15.17 3.38 18.84
C MET A 1 -14.28 2.16 18.78
N ALA A 2 -13.43 2.06 17.76
CA ALA A 2 -12.48 0.95 17.61
C ALA A 2 -11.14 1.45 17.04
N SER A 3 -10.07 0.75 17.41
CA SER A 3 -8.74 0.89 16.82
C SER A 3 -8.38 -0.44 16.16
N LEU A 4 -7.85 -0.35 14.95
CA LEU A 4 -7.45 -1.49 14.11
C LEU A 4 -5.99 -1.29 13.70
N ASP A 5 -5.30 -2.38 13.45
CA ASP A 5 -3.92 -2.41 12.99
C ASP A 5 -3.79 -3.37 11.80
N VAL A 6 -3.14 -2.92 10.72
CA VAL A 6 -2.92 -3.76 9.55
C VAL A 6 -1.75 -4.70 9.80
N THR A 7 -2.06 -5.98 9.99
CA THR A 7 -1.05 -7.00 10.23
C THR A 7 -0.05 -7.09 9.08
N SER A 8 1.24 -6.95 9.40
CA SER A 8 2.35 -7.23 8.48
C SER A 8 2.30 -6.42 7.17
N LEU A 9 1.83 -5.17 7.24
CA LEU A 9 1.56 -4.30 6.07
C LEU A 9 2.63 -4.39 4.97
N PHE A 10 3.89 -4.09 5.28
CA PHE A 10 4.97 -4.07 4.27
C PHE A 10 5.18 -5.42 3.59
N THR A 11 5.19 -6.51 4.34
CA THR A 11 5.42 -7.86 3.81
C THR A 11 4.22 -8.43 3.06
N CYS A 12 3.05 -7.79 3.17
CA CYS A 12 1.82 -8.22 2.52
C CYS A 12 1.44 -7.36 1.30
N VAL A 13 2.25 -6.36 0.92
CA VAL A 13 1.97 -5.52 -0.26
C VAL A 13 2.14 -6.33 -1.57
N PRO A 14 1.07 -6.52 -2.37
CA PRO A 14 1.19 -7.10 -3.70
C PRO A 14 1.80 -6.06 -4.65
N LEU A 15 3.14 -6.11 -4.81
CA LEU A 15 3.90 -5.08 -5.54
C LEU A 15 3.39 -4.82 -6.96
N TRP A 16 3.07 -5.87 -7.72
CA TRP A 16 2.59 -5.74 -9.09
C TRP A 16 1.28 -4.96 -9.17
N ASP A 17 0.29 -5.37 -8.39
CA ASP A 17 -1.04 -4.74 -8.37
C ASP A 17 -0.98 -3.32 -7.84
N THR A 18 -0.14 -3.10 -6.81
CA THR A 18 0.05 -1.79 -6.19
C THR A 18 0.70 -0.80 -7.16
N ILE A 19 1.74 -1.21 -7.87
CA ILE A 19 2.42 -0.36 -8.85
C ILE A 19 1.52 -0.10 -10.07
N ASN A 20 0.74 -1.10 -10.50
CA ASN A 20 -0.26 -0.90 -11.56
C ASN A 20 -1.27 0.17 -11.17
N TYR A 21 -1.84 0.04 -9.96
CA TYR A 21 -2.80 1.01 -9.44
C TYR A 21 -2.20 2.42 -9.32
N LEU A 22 -0.96 2.55 -8.84
CA LEU A 22 -0.26 3.84 -8.83
C LEU A 22 -0.17 4.45 -10.24
N CYS A 23 0.21 3.65 -11.24
CA CYS A 23 0.31 4.11 -12.62
C CYS A 23 -1.06 4.57 -13.15
N ASP A 24 -2.12 3.84 -12.84
CA ASP A 24 -3.49 4.21 -13.22
C ASP A 24 -3.90 5.54 -12.56
N CYS A 25 -3.60 5.73 -11.26
CA CYS A 25 -3.84 6.98 -10.57
C CYS A 25 -3.08 8.15 -11.20
N ILE A 26 -1.79 7.98 -11.55
CA ILE A 26 -0.98 9.01 -12.21
C ILE A 26 -1.60 9.40 -13.55
N MET A 27 -2.05 8.41 -14.33
CA MET A 27 -2.67 8.63 -15.63
C MET A 27 -4.01 9.36 -15.50
N VAL A 28 -4.90 8.90 -14.61
CA VAL A 28 -6.24 9.48 -14.41
C VAL A 28 -6.18 10.91 -13.87
N ASN A 29 -5.21 11.21 -12.99
CA ASN A 29 -5.03 12.53 -12.42
C ASN A 29 -4.10 13.44 -13.26
N GLU A 30 -3.68 12.98 -14.44
CA GLU A 30 -2.81 13.72 -15.36
C GLU A 30 -1.52 14.27 -14.69
N ILE A 31 -0.95 13.50 -13.76
CA ILE A 31 0.22 13.92 -12.98
C ILE A 31 1.48 13.85 -13.86
N ASN A 32 2.14 14.99 -14.07
CA ASN A 32 3.38 15.03 -14.83
C ASN A 32 4.60 14.64 -13.96
N ILE A 33 5.06 13.40 -14.11
CA ILE A 33 6.24 12.86 -13.43
C ILE A 33 7.56 13.21 -14.17
N GLY A 34 7.47 13.72 -15.41
CA GLY A 34 8.64 14.05 -16.23
C GLY A 34 9.34 12.85 -16.89
N ILE A 35 8.80 11.63 -16.73
CA ILE A 35 9.23 10.42 -17.43
C ILE A 35 8.03 9.63 -17.95
N PRO A 36 8.20 8.78 -18.98
CA PRO A 36 7.12 7.92 -19.47
C PRO A 36 6.63 6.96 -18.38
N LEU A 37 5.31 6.74 -18.32
CA LEU A 37 4.67 5.90 -17.30
C LEU A 37 5.17 4.44 -17.34
N ALA A 38 5.42 3.90 -18.54
CA ALA A 38 5.99 2.57 -18.71
C ALA A 38 7.40 2.47 -18.07
N SER A 39 8.24 3.49 -18.25
CA SER A 39 9.57 3.54 -17.65
C SER A 39 9.51 3.70 -16.13
N LEU A 40 8.57 4.51 -15.61
CA LEU A 40 8.34 4.61 -14.16
C LEU A 40 7.98 3.25 -13.56
N LYS A 41 7.04 2.54 -14.20
CA LYS A 41 6.59 1.22 -13.77
C LYS A 41 7.75 0.22 -13.71
N GLU A 42 8.56 0.15 -14.77
CA GLU A 42 9.74 -0.72 -14.80
C GLU A 42 10.73 -0.35 -13.70
N LEU A 43 11.02 0.92 -13.49
CA LEU A 43 11.93 1.38 -12.43
C LEU A 43 11.44 0.99 -11.04
N LEU A 44 10.15 1.21 -10.75
CA LEU A 44 9.56 0.82 -9.46
C LEU A 44 9.71 -0.68 -9.22
N LEU A 45 9.36 -1.50 -10.22
CA LEU A 45 9.51 -2.95 -10.14
C LEU A 45 10.97 -3.36 -9.93
N HIS A 46 11.91 -2.77 -10.65
CA HIS A 46 13.34 -3.06 -10.46
C HIS A 46 13.86 -2.66 -9.08
N CYS A 47 13.35 -1.57 -8.50
CA CYS A 47 13.77 -1.10 -7.18
C CYS A 47 13.15 -1.89 -6.02
N THR A 48 11.98 -2.51 -6.21
CA THR A 48 11.25 -3.14 -5.09
C THR A 48 11.12 -4.65 -5.20
N PHE A 49 11.21 -5.21 -6.42
CA PHE A 49 11.09 -6.64 -6.64
C PHE A 49 12.44 -7.35 -6.49
N ASN A 50 12.43 -8.63 -6.11
CA ASN A 50 13.64 -9.44 -5.90
C ASN A 50 14.66 -8.81 -4.93
N PHE A 51 14.20 -8.08 -3.91
CA PHE A 51 15.10 -7.49 -2.91
C PHE A 51 15.91 -8.59 -2.20
N GLN A 52 17.22 -8.36 -2.05
CA GLN A 52 18.15 -9.30 -1.42
C GLN A 52 18.74 -8.69 -0.16
N PHE A 53 18.84 -9.48 0.89
CA PHE A 53 19.45 -9.07 2.15
C PHE A 53 20.28 -10.22 2.73
N SER A 54 21.28 -9.88 3.55
CA SER A 54 22.09 -10.88 4.24
C SER A 54 21.74 -10.93 5.72
N PHE A 55 21.65 -12.15 6.25
CA PHE A 55 21.48 -12.42 7.66
C PHE A 55 22.34 -13.63 8.05
N ASN A 56 23.12 -13.51 9.13
CA ASN A 56 24.06 -14.56 9.58
C ASN A 56 25.03 -15.08 8.50
N GLY A 57 25.45 -14.20 7.57
CA GLY A 57 26.36 -14.57 6.49
C GLY A 57 25.71 -15.34 5.35
N GLU A 58 24.41 -15.61 5.42
CA GLU A 58 23.63 -16.17 4.31
C GLU A 58 22.90 -15.05 3.56
N LEU A 59 22.67 -15.27 2.26
CA LEU A 59 21.94 -14.35 1.40
C LEU A 59 20.52 -14.86 1.20
N TYR A 60 19.55 -13.99 1.48
CA TYR A 60 18.14 -14.28 1.31
C TYR A 60 17.55 -13.34 0.26
N ARG A 61 16.50 -13.83 -0.41
CA ARG A 61 15.69 -13.03 -1.32
C ARG A 61 14.30 -12.91 -0.73
N GLN A 62 13.80 -11.69 -0.64
CA GLN A 62 12.41 -11.43 -0.31
C GLN A 62 11.52 -11.83 -1.49
N THR A 63 10.54 -12.69 -1.22
CA THR A 63 9.63 -13.23 -2.25
C THR A 63 8.39 -12.36 -2.41
N ASP A 64 7.91 -11.78 -1.31
CA ASP A 64 6.63 -11.08 -1.24
C ASP A 64 6.75 -9.79 -0.43
N GLY A 65 5.84 -8.86 -0.70
CA GLY A 65 5.83 -7.56 -0.06
C GLY A 65 6.96 -6.65 -0.50
N VAL A 66 6.96 -5.45 0.07
CA VAL A 66 8.07 -4.51 -0.06
C VAL A 66 9.05 -4.72 1.10
N ALA A 67 10.35 -4.59 0.82
CA ALA A 67 11.36 -4.72 1.85
C ALA A 67 11.21 -3.64 2.93
N MET A 68 11.14 -4.08 4.19
CA MET A 68 11.21 -3.17 5.32
C MET A 68 12.56 -2.43 5.29
N GLY A 69 12.52 -1.11 5.44
CA GLY A 69 13.69 -0.24 5.27
C GLY A 69 13.93 0.22 3.83
N SER A 70 13.17 -0.27 2.85
CA SER A 70 13.16 0.32 1.51
C SER A 70 12.65 1.77 1.58
N PRO A 71 13.33 2.73 0.93
CA PRO A 71 12.83 4.11 0.81
C PRO A 71 11.45 4.20 0.14
N LEU A 72 11.10 3.22 -0.71
CA LEU A 72 9.81 3.13 -1.39
C LEU A 72 8.77 2.35 -0.56
N GLY A 73 9.17 1.71 0.53
CA GLY A 73 8.31 0.92 1.39
C GLY A 73 7.07 1.69 1.86
N PRO A 74 7.24 2.84 2.55
CA PRO A 74 6.11 3.61 3.06
C PRO A 74 5.15 4.07 1.96
N LEU A 75 5.68 4.51 0.81
CA LEU A 75 4.88 4.95 -0.32
C LEU A 75 4.02 3.81 -0.88
N LEU A 76 4.62 2.65 -1.15
CA LEU A 76 3.89 1.52 -1.73
C LEU A 76 2.90 0.91 -0.73
N ALA A 77 3.24 0.87 0.55
CA ALA A 77 2.31 0.44 1.59
C ALA A 77 1.09 1.37 1.65
N ASP A 78 1.31 2.68 1.62
CA ASP A 78 0.22 3.66 1.66
C ASP A 78 -0.68 3.57 0.42
N ILE A 79 -0.09 3.44 -0.78
CA ILE A 79 -0.84 3.26 -2.03
C ILE A 79 -1.67 1.98 -1.99
N PHE A 80 -1.12 0.89 -1.45
CA PHE A 80 -1.85 -0.37 -1.38
C PHE A 80 -3.07 -0.27 -0.47
N VAL A 81 -2.94 0.35 0.71
CA VAL A 81 -4.09 0.55 1.60
C VAL A 81 -5.07 1.54 0.98
N ALA A 82 -4.59 2.62 0.37
CA ALA A 82 -5.42 3.57 -0.36
C ALA A 82 -6.22 2.91 -1.50
N LYS A 83 -5.63 1.92 -2.19
CA LYS A 83 -6.36 1.13 -3.18
C LYS A 83 -7.57 0.43 -2.54
N LEU A 84 -7.36 -0.25 -1.41
CA LEU A 84 -8.44 -0.95 -0.69
C LEU A 84 -9.50 0.03 -0.18
N GLU A 85 -9.07 1.17 0.38
CA GLU A 85 -9.94 2.24 0.87
C GLU A 85 -10.83 2.82 -0.23
N ASN A 86 -10.29 3.01 -1.45
CA ASN A 86 -11.01 3.57 -2.59
C ASN A 86 -11.72 2.52 -3.47
N GLN A 87 -11.69 1.25 -3.07
CA GLN A 87 -12.31 0.15 -3.82
C GLN A 87 -13.13 -0.72 -2.88
N GLU A 88 -12.57 -1.83 -2.40
CA GLU A 88 -13.32 -2.86 -1.67
C GLU A 88 -13.90 -2.36 -0.34
N LEU A 89 -13.29 -1.34 0.27
CA LEU A 89 -13.71 -0.79 1.57
C LEU A 89 -14.44 0.54 1.45
N GLN A 90 -14.60 1.11 0.25
CA GLN A 90 -15.13 2.46 0.07
C GLN A 90 -16.51 2.63 0.72
N ASP A 91 -17.47 1.78 0.37
CA ASP A 91 -18.84 1.85 0.90
C ASP A 91 -18.87 1.68 2.43
N THR A 92 -17.97 0.83 2.97
CA THR A 92 -17.86 0.61 4.42
C THR A 92 -17.35 1.88 5.10
N ILE A 93 -16.30 2.49 4.55
CA ILE A 93 -15.68 3.71 5.10
C ILE A 93 -16.65 4.89 5.02
N GLU A 94 -17.36 5.06 3.90
CA GLU A 94 -18.36 6.12 3.73
C GLU A 94 -19.56 5.99 4.70
N GLY A 95 -19.87 4.76 5.13
CA GLY A 95 -20.90 4.49 6.13
C GLY A 95 -20.47 4.78 7.58
N LEU A 96 -19.18 4.98 7.84
CA LEU A 96 -18.68 5.25 9.20
C LEU A 96 -18.81 6.73 9.55
N PRO A 97 -19.27 7.07 10.78
CA PRO A 97 -19.25 8.44 11.28
C PRO A 97 -17.86 9.10 11.27
N PHE A 98 -16.80 8.30 11.39
CA PHE A 98 -15.42 8.77 11.32
C PHE A 98 -14.47 7.64 10.94
N TYR A 99 -13.54 7.94 10.05
CA TYR A 99 -12.44 7.09 9.63
C TYR A 99 -11.16 7.91 9.54
N CYS A 100 -10.07 7.42 10.12
CA CYS A 100 -8.74 8.00 9.96
C CYS A 100 -7.69 6.89 10.01
N ARG A 101 -6.65 7.03 9.20
CA ARG A 101 -5.51 6.12 9.14
C ARG A 101 -4.19 6.89 9.25
N TYR A 102 -3.24 6.30 9.97
CA TYR A 102 -1.84 6.71 9.97
C TYR A 102 -0.96 5.47 9.75
N ALA A 103 -0.37 5.35 8.57
CA ALA A 103 0.35 4.14 8.14
C ALA A 103 -0.54 2.88 8.25
N ASP A 104 -0.26 1.99 9.20
CA ASP A 104 -0.96 0.75 9.55
C ASP A 104 -2.04 0.93 10.63
N ASP A 105 -1.94 1.97 11.47
CA ASP A 105 -2.90 2.28 12.51
C ASP A 105 -4.17 2.92 11.94
N ILE A 106 -5.33 2.37 12.27
CA ILE A 106 -6.64 2.88 11.86
C ILE A 106 -7.49 3.16 13.10
N PHE A 107 -8.18 4.30 13.08
CA PHE A 107 -9.14 4.69 14.09
C PHE A 107 -10.51 4.94 13.46
N ILE A 108 -11.55 4.31 14.02
CA ILE A 108 -12.92 4.44 13.53
C ILE A 108 -13.92 4.72 14.66
N LEU A 109 -14.96 5.47 14.31
CA LEU A 109 -16.18 5.54 15.10
C LEU A 109 -17.25 4.67 14.43
N VAL A 110 -17.95 3.88 15.22
CA VAL A 110 -19.02 2.98 14.77
C VAL A 110 -20.26 3.37 15.57
N ASP A 111 -21.41 3.47 14.90
CA ASP A 111 -22.70 3.66 15.56
C ASP A 111 -23.19 2.31 16.10
N ASP A 112 -23.73 2.29 17.32
CA ASP A 112 -24.22 1.07 17.99
C ASP A 112 -25.36 0.37 17.20
N ASN A 113 -25.92 1.06 16.19
CA ASN A 113 -27.03 0.57 15.36
C ASN A 113 -26.63 -0.10 14.04
N ILE A 114 -25.35 -0.12 13.67
CA ILE A 114 -24.87 -0.79 12.44
C ILE A 114 -24.33 -2.17 12.81
N PRO A 115 -25.01 -3.28 12.46
CA PRO A 115 -24.47 -4.60 12.70
C PRO A 115 -23.27 -4.83 11.76
N LEU A 116 -22.12 -5.15 12.36
CA LEU A 116 -20.96 -5.71 11.66
C LEU A 116 -21.30 -7.03 10.97
#